data_AF-A0A1B6HJ04-F1
#
_entry.id   AF-A0A1B6HJ04-F1
#
_cell.length_a   1.000
_cell.length_b   1.000
_cell.length_c   1.000
_cell.angle_alpha   90.00
_cell.angle_beta   90.00
_cell.angle_gamma   90.00
#
_symmetry.space_group_name_H-M   'P 1'
#
loop_
_entity.id
_entity.type
_entity.pdbx_description
1 polymer ?
#
loop_
_entity_poly.entity_id
_entity_poly.type
_entity_poly.pdbx_seq_one_letter_code
_entity_poly.pdbx_strand_id
1 'polypeptide(L)'
;MKEVKKRNKYLYKKVNKNENTIHEDEENTETSYMEPTNPKWYEEIPKEPVEFPECEESQIVALRSEAEMVLKREEEMYNKKAGRSGNHDKAWLRTVMSKGTASDRVAAYIVIIQDAPVYNLSALRNLVNMVKVSKKKECMTVMETLTELFHSDLLRPGRKLLKFEQHPLSMLQELTSGNAMSRKKYLSYWVFEDQLKNLYAQFVHSLDIV
;
A
#
# COMPACT_ATOMS: atom_id res chain seq x y z
N MET A 1 -23.27 9.46 40.06
CA MET A 1 -23.34 8.01 39.74
C MET A 1 -22.15 7.64 38.87
N LYS A 2 -21.33 6.69 39.35
CA LYS A 2 -20.39 5.78 38.65
C LYS A 2 -19.35 6.40 37.68
N GLU A 3 -18.09 6.51 38.12
CA GLU A 3 -16.98 5.51 37.96
C GLU A 3 -16.56 5.34 36.49
N VAL A 4 -15.42 5.90 36.05
CA VAL A 4 -14.04 5.36 36.16
C VAL A 4 -13.73 4.37 35.01
N LYS A 5 -12.70 4.53 34.18
CA LYS A 5 -11.29 4.10 34.38
C LYS A 5 -10.55 4.41 33.05
N LYS A 6 -9.43 5.15 33.07
CA LYS A 6 -8.02 4.65 32.89
C LYS A 6 -7.67 4.25 31.43
N ARG A 7 -6.50 4.53 30.87
CA ARG A 7 -5.28 5.24 31.31
C ARG A 7 -4.37 5.37 30.08
N ASN A 8 -3.78 6.55 29.90
CA ASN A 8 -2.47 6.70 29.28
C ASN A 8 -1.40 6.03 30.16
N LYS A 9 -0.68 5.07 29.59
CA LYS A 9 0.64 4.53 29.97
C LYS A 9 1.01 3.73 28.72
N TYR A 10 2.12 3.96 28.02
CA TYR A 10 3.46 3.56 28.43
C TYR A 10 4.51 4.46 27.78
N LEU A 11 5.20 5.22 28.63
CA LEU A 11 6.51 5.81 28.36
C LEU A 11 7.60 4.83 28.80
N TYR A 12 8.60 4.66 27.93
CA TYR A 12 9.99 4.25 28.13
C TYR A 12 10.43 3.59 29.46
N LYS A 13 10.81 2.31 29.31
CA LYS A 13 11.96 1.56 29.84
C LYS A 13 12.77 2.22 30.99
N LYS A 14 12.79 1.56 32.16
CA LYS A 14 13.90 1.61 33.12
C LYS A 14 14.37 0.19 33.43
N VAL A 15 15.65 -0.04 33.16
CA VAL A 15 16.43 -1.23 33.51
C VAL A 15 16.89 -1.07 34.96
N ASN A 16 16.79 -2.13 35.77
CA ASN A 16 17.75 -2.39 36.84
C ASN A 16 17.73 -3.87 37.31
N LYS A 17 18.94 -4.42 37.52
CA LYS A 17 19.26 -5.77 37.97
C LYS A 17 19.03 -5.94 39.49
N ASN A 18 18.62 -7.14 39.94
CA ASN A 18 19.43 -8.04 40.80
C ASN A 18 18.62 -9.26 41.35
N GLU A 19 19.20 -10.44 41.13
CA GLU A 19 19.37 -11.64 41.98
C GLU A 19 18.20 -12.44 42.62
N ASN A 20 18.22 -13.76 42.26
CA ASN A 20 18.01 -14.99 43.06
C ASN A 20 16.60 -15.47 43.48
N THR A 21 16.11 -16.58 42.85
CA THR A 21 16.06 -17.97 43.40
C THR A 21 14.90 -18.82 42.81
N ILE A 22 15.25 -19.79 41.95
CA ILE A 22 14.81 -21.22 41.83
C ILE A 22 13.34 -21.64 41.51
N HIS A 23 13.24 -22.39 40.39
CA HIS A 23 12.34 -23.47 39.90
C HIS A 23 10.81 -23.39 40.04
N GLU A 24 10.10 -23.53 38.92
CA GLU A 24 9.49 -24.82 38.50
C GLU A 24 9.06 -24.73 37.02
N ASP A 25 9.21 -25.84 36.31
CA ASP A 25 9.03 -26.01 34.88
C ASP A 25 7.54 -25.95 34.49
N GLU A 26 7.16 -25.11 33.51
CA GLU A 26 5.86 -25.27 32.84
C GLU A 26 5.86 -24.64 31.42
N GLU A 27 5.67 -25.52 30.44
CA GLU A 27 5.20 -25.36 29.06
C GLU A 27 5.55 -24.08 28.26
N ASN A 28 6.48 -24.28 27.32
CA ASN A 28 6.72 -23.38 26.19
C ASN A 28 5.54 -23.40 25.20
N THR A 29 4.45 -22.72 25.51
CA THR A 29 3.50 -22.25 24.50
C THR A 29 4.08 -21.01 23.83
N GLU A 30 4.89 -21.24 22.80
CA GLU A 30 5.37 -20.22 21.87
C GLU A 30 4.16 -19.63 21.14
N THR A 31 3.55 -18.64 21.79
CA THR A 31 2.44 -17.88 21.26
C THR A 31 3.01 -16.99 20.17
N SER A 32 3.03 -17.52 18.94
CA SER A 32 3.35 -16.77 17.72
C SER A 32 2.45 -15.54 17.69
N TYR A 33 3.00 -14.39 18.07
CA TYR A 33 2.38 -13.09 17.87
C TYR A 33 2.22 -12.89 16.35
N MET A 34 1.08 -13.30 15.82
CA MET A 34 0.64 -12.88 14.50
C MET A 34 0.36 -11.38 14.61
N GLU A 35 1.30 -10.54 14.16
CA GLU A 35 1.06 -9.12 14.02
C GLU A 35 -0.22 -8.91 13.19
N PRO A 36 -1.10 -7.96 13.56
CA PRO A 36 -2.26 -7.63 12.74
C PRO A 36 -1.76 -7.09 11.39
N THR A 37 -1.69 -7.95 10.38
CA THR A 37 -1.36 -7.53 9.02
C THR A 37 -2.57 -6.82 8.45
N ASN A 38 -2.44 -5.54 8.08
CA ASN A 38 -3.45 -4.91 7.24
C ASN A 38 -3.66 -5.77 5.98
N PRO A 39 -4.91 -6.03 5.57
CA PRO A 39 -5.17 -6.85 4.40
C PRO A 39 -4.47 -6.22 3.18
N LYS A 40 -3.84 -7.05 2.37
CA LYS A 40 -3.15 -6.55 1.16
C LYS A 40 -4.21 -6.03 0.18
N TRP A 41 -3.84 -5.04 -0.62
CA TRP A 41 -4.77 -4.40 -1.56
C TRP A 41 -5.47 -5.40 -2.49
N TYR A 42 -4.78 -6.51 -2.83
CA TYR A 42 -5.29 -7.55 -3.70
C TYR A 42 -6.22 -8.56 -3.01
N GLU A 43 -6.23 -8.63 -1.67
CA GLU A 43 -7.15 -9.45 -0.89
C GLU A 43 -8.52 -8.79 -0.75
N GLU A 44 -8.56 -7.45 -0.88
CA GLU A 44 -9.79 -6.67 -0.82
C GLU A 44 -10.64 -6.73 -2.09
N ILE A 45 -10.10 -7.29 -3.19
CA ILE A 45 -10.79 -7.45 -4.46
C ILE A 45 -11.52 -8.80 -4.43
N PRO A 46 -12.87 -8.82 -4.51
CA PRO A 46 -13.62 -10.07 -4.61
C PRO A 46 -13.19 -10.88 -5.84
N LYS A 47 -13.35 -12.20 -5.79
CA LYS A 47 -12.96 -13.08 -6.90
C LYS A 47 -13.74 -12.71 -8.16
N GLU A 48 -13.02 -12.28 -9.17
CA GLU A 48 -13.56 -11.94 -10.49
C GLU A 48 -13.87 -13.21 -11.28
N PRO A 49 -14.90 -13.21 -12.14
CA PRO A 49 -15.09 -14.26 -13.12
C PRO A 49 -13.90 -14.31 -14.09
N VAL A 50 -13.49 -15.52 -14.45
CA VAL A 50 -12.37 -15.76 -15.39
C VAL A 50 -12.79 -15.47 -16.83
N GLU A 51 -14.08 -15.65 -17.14
CA GLU A 51 -14.67 -15.40 -18.45
C GLU A 51 -15.74 -14.33 -18.34
N PHE A 52 -15.70 -13.34 -19.23
CA PHE A 52 -16.64 -12.23 -19.27
C PHE A 52 -16.74 -11.68 -20.70
N PRO A 53 -17.88 -11.07 -21.09
CA PRO A 53 -18.03 -10.45 -22.40
C PRO A 53 -17.05 -9.29 -22.61
N GLU A 54 -16.50 -9.17 -23.82
CA GLU A 54 -15.72 -8.00 -24.21
C GLU A 54 -16.55 -6.72 -24.08
N CYS A 55 -15.87 -5.64 -23.71
CA CYS A 55 -16.48 -4.33 -23.54
C CYS A 55 -16.10 -3.45 -24.73
N GLU A 56 -17.05 -2.67 -25.24
CA GLU A 56 -16.82 -1.75 -26.35
C GLU A 56 -15.75 -0.71 -25.98
N GLU A 57 -14.88 -0.35 -26.92
CA GLU A 57 -13.75 0.53 -26.63
C GLU A 57 -14.19 1.91 -26.09
N SER A 58 -15.31 2.43 -26.60
CA SER A 58 -15.92 3.66 -26.09
C SER A 58 -16.33 3.56 -24.61
N GLN A 59 -16.82 2.39 -24.18
CA GLN A 59 -17.17 2.12 -22.80
C GLN A 59 -15.92 1.97 -21.92
N ILE A 60 -14.88 1.30 -22.42
CA ILE A 60 -13.59 1.17 -21.72
C ILE A 60 -13.01 2.55 -21.42
N VAL A 61 -12.98 3.45 -22.40
CA VAL A 61 -12.49 4.82 -22.23
C VAL A 61 -13.32 5.59 -21.19
N ALA A 62 -14.65 5.49 -21.26
CA ALA A 62 -15.54 6.16 -20.31
C ALA A 62 -15.34 5.63 -18.87
N LEU A 63 -15.30 4.31 -18.70
CA LEU A 63 -15.08 3.66 -17.40
C LEU A 63 -13.70 3.95 -16.85
N ARG A 64 -12.66 4.00 -17.69
CA ARG A 64 -11.31 4.35 -17.29
C ARG A 64 -11.24 5.79 -16.77
N SER A 65 -11.84 6.74 -17.50
CA SER A 65 -11.92 8.13 -17.07
C SER A 65 -12.66 8.27 -15.73
N GLU A 66 -13.78 7.55 -15.56
CA GLU A 66 -14.47 7.49 -14.27
C GLU A 66 -13.57 6.93 -13.17
N ALA A 67 -12.88 5.82 -13.42
CA ALA A 67 -12.01 5.17 -12.45
C ALA A 67 -10.86 6.08 -11.99
N GLU A 68 -10.18 6.74 -12.93
CA GLU A 68 -9.11 7.69 -12.64
C GLU A 68 -9.63 8.86 -11.79
N MET A 69 -10.82 9.37 -12.09
CA MET A 69 -11.46 10.41 -11.28
C MET A 69 -11.87 9.92 -9.89
N VAL A 70 -12.34 8.68 -9.76
CA VAL A 70 -12.69 8.08 -8.45
C VAL A 70 -11.43 7.93 -7.62
N LEU A 71 -10.38 7.29 -8.15
CA LEU A 71 -9.12 7.08 -7.44
C LEU A 71 -8.51 8.40 -6.97
N LYS A 72 -8.45 9.41 -7.85
CA LYS A 72 -7.94 10.74 -7.49
C LYS A 72 -8.71 11.38 -6.34
N ARG A 73 -10.05 11.29 -6.34
CA ARG A 73 -10.86 11.80 -5.22
C ARG A 73 -10.61 11.04 -3.93
N GLU A 74 -10.43 9.72 -4.01
CA GLU A 74 -10.10 8.90 -2.84
C GLU A 74 -8.71 9.24 -2.28
N GLU A 75 -7.71 9.43 -3.13
CA GLU A 75 -6.38 9.93 -2.75
C GLU A 75 -6.47 11.28 -2.03
N GLU A 76 -7.24 12.23 -2.56
CA GLU A 76 -7.45 13.54 -1.93
C GLU A 76 -8.15 13.41 -0.56
N MET A 77 -9.16 12.55 -0.46
CA MET A 77 -9.86 12.28 0.79
C MET A 77 -8.94 11.62 1.82
N TYR A 78 -8.15 10.64 1.41
CA TYR A 78 -7.15 9.97 2.24
C TYR A 78 -6.14 10.99 2.77
N ASN A 79 -5.62 11.83 1.90
CA ASN A 79 -4.65 12.86 2.26
C ASN A 79 -5.22 13.94 3.20
N LYS A 80 -6.48 14.36 3.00
CA LYS A 80 -7.20 15.29 3.87
C LYS A 80 -7.48 14.69 5.25
N LYS A 81 -7.90 13.42 5.33
CA LYS A 81 -8.11 12.70 6.60
C LYS A 81 -6.83 12.63 7.41
N ALA A 82 -5.69 12.33 6.78
CA ALA A 82 -4.39 12.34 7.44
C ALA A 82 -4.06 13.70 8.08
N GLY A 83 -4.42 14.82 7.44
CA GLY A 83 -4.19 16.16 7.98
C GLY A 83 -5.16 16.57 9.10
N ARG A 84 -6.41 16.07 9.09
CA ARG A 84 -7.44 16.42 10.09
C ARG A 84 -7.40 15.55 11.34
N SER A 85 -6.89 14.32 11.24
CA SER A 85 -6.93 13.33 12.33
C SER A 85 -5.89 13.55 13.44
N GLY A 86 -5.09 14.63 13.39
CA GLY A 86 -3.94 14.77 14.30
C GLY A 86 -2.91 13.65 14.11
N ASN A 87 -2.87 13.02 12.93
CA ASN A 87 -1.94 11.94 12.62
C ASN A 87 -0.55 12.54 12.38
N HIS A 88 0.15 12.83 13.49
CA HIS A 88 1.47 13.43 13.50
C HIS A 88 2.49 12.59 12.71
N ASP A 89 2.32 11.27 12.68
CA ASP A 89 3.21 10.35 11.98
C ASP A 89 3.15 10.57 10.46
N LYS A 90 1.95 10.70 9.86
CA LYS A 90 1.81 11.00 8.43
C LYS A 90 2.33 12.39 8.06
N ALA A 91 2.14 13.38 8.94
CA ALA A 91 2.69 14.72 8.73
C ALA A 91 4.23 14.73 8.80
N TRP A 92 4.80 13.97 9.75
CA TRP A 92 6.23 13.76 9.87
C TRP A 92 6.80 13.05 8.63
N LEU A 93 6.19 11.95 8.18
CA LEU A 93 6.60 11.23 6.96
C LEU A 93 6.63 12.16 5.73
N ARG A 94 5.64 13.05 5.57
CA ARG A 94 5.66 14.07 4.50
C ARG A 94 6.82 15.06 4.62
N THR A 95 7.17 15.44 5.83
CA THR A 95 8.33 16.31 6.09
C THR A 95 9.63 15.58 5.73
N VAL A 96 9.75 14.30 6.09
CA VAL A 96 10.91 13.47 5.76
C VAL A 96 11.02 13.28 4.24
N MET A 97 9.93 12.97 3.54
CA MET A 97 9.92 12.84 2.08
C MET A 97 10.37 14.12 1.34
N SER A 98 10.14 15.31 1.93
CA SER A 98 10.48 16.59 1.30
C SER A 98 11.86 17.14 1.69
N LYS A 99 12.25 17.00 2.96
CA LYS A 99 13.46 17.64 3.53
C LYS A 99 14.50 16.66 4.06
N GLY A 100 14.17 15.37 4.12
CA GLY A 100 15.09 14.33 4.59
C GLY A 100 16.23 14.04 3.63
N THR A 101 17.20 13.27 4.12
CA THR A 101 18.28 12.73 3.29
C THR A 101 17.72 11.73 2.26
N ALA A 102 18.49 11.37 1.24
CA ALA A 102 18.03 10.40 0.23
C ALA A 102 17.57 9.08 0.88
N SER A 103 18.32 8.58 1.86
CA SER A 103 17.97 7.37 2.61
C SER A 103 16.67 7.55 3.42
N ASP A 104 16.51 8.68 4.12
CA ASP A 104 15.30 8.92 4.91
C ASP A 104 14.06 9.09 4.01
N ARG A 105 14.22 9.74 2.85
CA ARG A 105 13.14 9.87 1.86
C ARG A 105 12.68 8.51 1.36
N VAL A 106 13.62 7.64 1.02
CA VAL A 106 13.32 6.27 0.57
C VAL A 106 12.56 5.52 1.66
N ALA A 107 13.06 5.54 2.90
CA ALA A 107 12.39 4.92 4.04
C ALA A 107 10.96 5.47 4.25
N ALA A 108 10.79 6.80 4.18
CA ALA A 108 9.47 7.40 4.34
C ALA A 108 8.50 7.04 3.21
N TYR A 109 8.97 6.93 1.96
CA TYR A 109 8.15 6.47 0.84
C TYR A 109 7.68 5.02 1.03
N ILE A 110 8.57 4.11 1.46
CA ILE A 110 8.20 2.70 1.73
C ILE A 110 7.06 2.65 2.74
N VAL A 111 7.21 3.34 3.88
CA VAL A 111 6.23 3.28 4.98
C VAL A 111 4.85 3.73 4.52
N ILE A 112 4.74 4.81 3.74
CA ILE A 112 3.43 5.28 3.27
C ILE A 112 2.82 4.37 2.20
N ILE A 113 3.66 3.71 1.38
CA ILE A 113 3.19 2.76 0.37
C ILE A 113 2.68 1.49 1.05
N GLN A 114 3.41 0.97 2.05
CA GLN A 114 2.98 -0.19 2.82
C GLN A 114 1.70 0.07 3.62
N ASP A 115 1.53 1.28 4.17
CA ASP A 115 0.31 1.66 4.91
C ASP A 115 -0.93 1.70 4.01
N ALA A 116 -0.82 2.29 2.81
CA ALA A 116 -1.93 2.33 1.86
C ALA A 116 -1.44 2.46 0.40
N PRO A 117 -1.16 1.35 -0.30
CA PRO A 117 -0.51 1.41 -1.62
C PRO A 117 -1.41 2.06 -2.67
N VAL A 118 -2.72 1.79 -2.60
CA VAL A 118 -3.74 2.32 -3.52
C VAL A 118 -3.74 3.85 -3.58
N TYR A 119 -3.56 4.51 -2.43
CA TYR A 119 -3.63 5.98 -2.35
C TYR A 119 -2.28 6.67 -2.44
N ASN A 120 -1.18 5.92 -2.44
CA ASN A 120 0.19 6.44 -2.41
C ASN A 120 0.97 6.06 -3.67
N LEU A 121 0.29 5.85 -4.80
CA LEU A 121 0.96 5.51 -6.04
C LEU A 121 1.95 6.60 -6.52
N SER A 122 1.68 7.87 -6.20
CA SER A 122 2.63 8.97 -6.45
C SER A 122 3.97 8.76 -5.72
N ALA A 123 3.95 8.20 -4.52
CA ALA A 123 5.16 7.85 -3.77
C ALA A 123 5.97 6.76 -4.48
N LEU A 124 5.28 5.71 -4.95
CA LEU A 124 5.92 4.65 -5.72
C LEU A 124 6.54 5.19 -7.01
N ARG A 125 5.84 6.07 -7.73
CA ARG A 125 6.37 6.74 -8.93
C ARG A 125 7.63 7.54 -8.62
N ASN A 126 7.68 8.25 -7.49
CA ASN A 126 8.87 8.99 -7.07
C ASN A 126 10.06 8.05 -6.78
N LEU A 127 9.83 6.92 -6.09
CA LEU A 127 10.88 5.92 -5.86
C LEU A 127 11.44 5.35 -7.18
N VAL A 128 10.57 4.97 -8.12
CA VAL A 128 11.00 4.47 -9.44
C VAL A 128 11.82 5.53 -10.18
N ASN A 129 11.44 6.81 -10.09
CA ASN A 129 12.22 7.90 -10.68
C ASN A 129 13.58 8.12 -9.99
N MET A 130 13.70 7.86 -8.69
CA MET A 130 14.98 7.96 -7.98
C MET A 130 16.03 6.98 -8.52
N VAL A 131 15.63 5.78 -8.95
CA VAL A 131 16.53 4.80 -9.59
C VAL A 131 17.27 5.43 -10.78
N LYS A 132 16.59 6.27 -11.56
CA LYS A 132 17.13 6.87 -12.80
C LYS A 132 18.11 8.03 -12.56
N VAL A 133 18.02 8.72 -11.42
CA VAL A 133 18.75 9.98 -11.17
C VAL A 133 19.82 9.85 -10.09
N SER A 134 19.83 8.75 -9.33
CA SER A 134 20.74 8.54 -8.20
C SER A 134 22.15 8.10 -8.61
N LYS A 135 23.13 8.38 -7.75
CA LYS A 135 24.50 7.86 -7.89
C LYS A 135 24.50 6.33 -7.74
N LYS A 136 25.47 5.65 -8.37
CA LYS A 136 25.54 4.16 -8.43
C LYS A 136 25.23 3.45 -7.09
N LYS A 137 25.83 3.89 -5.98
CA LYS A 137 25.60 3.28 -4.65
C LYS A 137 24.17 3.47 -4.14
N GLU A 138 23.63 4.68 -4.25
CA GLU A 138 22.25 4.98 -3.84
C GLU A 138 21.23 4.28 -4.75
N CYS A 139 21.51 4.23 -6.05
CA CYS A 139 20.71 3.51 -7.03
C CYS A 139 20.54 2.04 -6.64
N MET A 140 21.64 1.33 -6.30
CA MET A 140 21.58 -0.07 -5.85
C MET A 140 20.66 -0.25 -4.63
N THR A 141 20.81 0.59 -3.60
CA THR A 141 19.96 0.52 -2.40
C THR A 141 18.48 0.76 -2.72
N VAL A 142 18.17 1.73 -3.60
CA VAL A 142 16.79 1.99 -4.03
C VAL A 142 16.23 0.81 -4.82
N MET A 143 17.04 0.17 -5.69
CA MET A 143 16.63 -1.00 -6.45
C MET A 143 16.34 -2.22 -5.57
N GLU A 144 17.21 -2.52 -4.61
CA GLU A 144 16.99 -3.60 -3.62
C GLU A 144 15.69 -3.36 -2.84
N THR A 145 15.52 -2.12 -2.37
CA THR A 145 14.33 -1.70 -1.63
C THR A 145 13.04 -1.83 -2.45
N LEU A 146 13.06 -1.38 -3.71
CA LEU A 146 11.92 -1.49 -4.61
C LEU A 146 11.60 -2.95 -4.93
N THR A 147 12.61 -3.78 -5.11
CA THR A 147 12.45 -5.21 -5.38
C THR A 147 11.73 -5.89 -4.22
N GLU A 148 12.17 -5.61 -2.98
CA GLU A 148 11.49 -6.09 -1.77
C GLU A 148 10.04 -5.59 -1.72
N LEU A 149 9.82 -4.28 -1.86
CA LEU A 149 8.48 -3.68 -1.81
C LEU A 149 7.51 -4.28 -2.84
N PHE A 150 7.99 -4.53 -4.07
CA PHE A 150 7.18 -5.20 -5.09
C PHE A 150 6.85 -6.63 -4.66
N HIS A 151 7.82 -7.38 -4.13
CA HIS A 151 7.62 -8.76 -3.73
C HIS A 151 6.70 -8.91 -2.50
N SER A 152 6.86 -8.05 -1.48
CA SER A 152 6.18 -8.16 -0.19
C SER A 152 4.78 -7.57 -0.17
N ASP A 153 4.55 -6.43 -0.84
CA ASP A 153 3.36 -5.60 -0.63
C ASP A 153 2.53 -5.34 -1.88
N LEU A 154 3.17 -5.28 -3.06
CA LEU A 154 2.51 -4.79 -4.27
C LEU A 154 2.07 -5.91 -5.21
N LEU A 155 2.87 -6.97 -5.37
CA LEU A 155 2.56 -8.04 -6.31
C LEU A 155 1.66 -9.11 -5.67
N ARG A 156 0.64 -9.54 -6.42
CA ARG A 156 -0.20 -10.67 -6.02
C ARG A 156 0.57 -11.98 -6.25
N PRO A 157 0.69 -12.86 -5.24
CA PRO A 157 1.30 -14.18 -5.43
C PRO A 157 0.57 -14.99 -6.51
N GLY A 158 1.33 -15.57 -7.45
CA GLY A 158 0.79 -16.50 -8.44
C GLY A 158 -0.11 -15.92 -9.54
N ARG A 159 -0.29 -14.58 -9.62
CA ARG A 159 -1.07 -13.91 -10.67
C ARG A 159 -0.28 -12.74 -11.26
N LYS A 160 -0.36 -12.56 -12.58
CA LYS A 160 0.18 -11.37 -13.25
C LYS A 160 -0.74 -10.17 -13.00
N LEU A 161 -0.15 -8.97 -12.89
CA LEU A 161 -0.91 -7.73 -12.90
C LEU A 161 -1.67 -7.59 -14.22
N LEU A 162 -2.92 -7.16 -14.14
CA LEU A 162 -3.80 -6.95 -15.29
C LEU A 162 -3.79 -5.48 -15.74
N LYS A 163 -4.10 -5.27 -17.02
CA LYS A 163 -4.47 -3.94 -17.53
C LYS A 163 -5.94 -3.67 -17.22
N PHE A 164 -6.33 -2.41 -17.25
CA PHE A 164 -7.72 -2.01 -16.99
C PHE A 164 -8.75 -2.72 -17.89
N GLU A 165 -8.43 -2.90 -19.17
CA GLU A 165 -9.26 -3.60 -20.17
C GLU A 165 -9.39 -5.11 -19.94
N GLN A 166 -8.52 -5.71 -19.12
CA GLN A 166 -8.50 -7.14 -18.84
C GLN A 166 -9.36 -7.52 -17.63
N HIS A 167 -10.10 -6.58 -17.07
CA HIS A 167 -11.07 -6.82 -16.00
C HIS A 167 -12.50 -6.97 -16.58
N PRO A 168 -13.43 -7.60 -15.84
CA PRO A 168 -14.83 -7.77 -16.25
C PRO A 168 -15.63 -6.45 -16.20
N LEU A 169 -15.25 -5.48 -17.05
CA LEU A 169 -15.85 -4.15 -17.13
C LEU A 169 -17.36 -4.19 -17.48
N SER A 170 -17.75 -5.13 -18.34
CA SER A 170 -19.13 -5.36 -18.77
C SER A 170 -20.03 -5.86 -17.63
N MET A 171 -19.49 -6.66 -16.72
CA MET A 171 -20.21 -7.23 -15.57
C MET A 171 -20.14 -6.34 -14.31
N LEU A 172 -19.59 -5.14 -14.42
CA LEU A 172 -19.37 -4.26 -13.27
C LEU A 172 -20.66 -3.93 -12.50
N GLN A 173 -21.80 -3.84 -13.18
CA GLN A 173 -23.10 -3.64 -12.52
C GLN A 173 -23.52 -4.87 -11.69
N GLU A 174 -23.27 -6.07 -12.21
CA GLU A 174 -23.59 -7.35 -11.55
C GLU A 174 -22.67 -7.58 -10.35
N LEU A 175 -21.36 -7.40 -10.54
CA LEU A 175 -20.33 -7.54 -9.50
C LEU A 175 -20.52 -6.60 -8.30
N THR A 176 -21.17 -5.47 -8.54
CA THR A 176 -21.44 -4.47 -7.52
C THR A 176 -22.86 -4.57 -6.96
N SER A 177 -23.72 -5.40 -7.58
CA SER A 177 -25.15 -5.45 -7.29
C SER A 177 -25.81 -4.06 -7.32
N GLY A 178 -25.33 -3.16 -8.19
CA GLY A 178 -25.74 -1.76 -8.27
C GLY A 178 -25.30 -0.88 -7.10
N ASN A 179 -24.46 -1.36 -6.18
CA ASN A 179 -23.95 -0.57 -5.07
C ASN A 179 -22.88 0.43 -5.55
N ALA A 180 -23.15 1.72 -5.37
CA ALA A 180 -22.26 2.79 -5.79
C ALA A 180 -20.89 2.79 -5.07
N MET A 181 -20.83 2.35 -3.81
CA MET A 181 -19.57 2.26 -3.06
C MET A 181 -18.73 1.09 -3.56
N SER A 182 -19.36 -0.08 -3.76
CA SER A 182 -18.68 -1.24 -4.36
C SER A 182 -18.16 -0.89 -5.75
N ARG A 183 -18.96 -0.21 -6.58
CA ARG A 183 -18.54 0.25 -7.90
C ARG A 183 -17.27 1.10 -7.85
N LYS A 184 -17.27 2.13 -7.02
CA LYS A 184 -16.10 2.99 -6.82
C LYS A 184 -14.88 2.18 -6.39
N LYS A 185 -15.08 1.25 -5.45
CA LYS A 185 -14.05 0.34 -4.98
C LYS A 185 -13.43 -0.43 -6.16
N TYR A 186 -14.22 -1.18 -6.93
CA TYR A 186 -13.73 -1.95 -8.09
C TYR A 186 -12.95 -1.07 -9.08
N LEU A 187 -13.54 0.07 -9.47
CA LEU A 187 -12.90 1.00 -10.40
C LEU A 187 -11.54 1.50 -9.88
N SER A 188 -11.46 1.90 -8.60
CA SER A 188 -10.21 2.33 -7.97
C SER A 188 -9.14 1.24 -7.99
N TYR A 189 -9.50 -0.01 -7.69
CA TYR A 189 -8.54 -1.12 -7.69
C TYR A 189 -8.08 -1.50 -9.10
N TRP A 190 -8.98 -1.56 -10.08
CA TRP A 190 -8.62 -1.90 -11.46
C TRP A 190 -7.70 -0.86 -12.09
N VAL A 191 -7.98 0.43 -11.87
CA VAL A 191 -7.10 1.48 -12.39
C VAL A 191 -5.79 1.55 -11.61
N PHE A 192 -5.80 1.24 -10.31
CA PHE A 192 -4.59 1.11 -9.52
C PHE A 192 -3.70 -0.03 -10.05
N GLU A 193 -4.28 -1.21 -10.32
CA GLU A 193 -3.55 -2.37 -10.84
C GLU A 193 -2.90 -2.07 -12.20
N ASP A 194 -3.63 -1.40 -13.10
CA ASP A 194 -3.11 -0.94 -14.39
C ASP A 194 -1.92 0.02 -14.23
N GLN A 195 -2.05 1.02 -13.36
CA GLN A 195 -0.97 1.97 -13.12
C GLN A 195 0.24 1.33 -12.40
N LEU A 196 -0.02 0.40 -11.48
CA LEU A 196 1.02 -0.39 -10.81
C LEU A 196 1.79 -1.24 -11.82
N LYS A 197 1.09 -1.87 -12.76
CA LYS A 197 1.71 -2.62 -13.87
C LYS A 197 2.62 -1.75 -14.72
N ASN A 198 2.16 -0.54 -15.06
CA ASN A 198 2.97 0.43 -15.81
C ASN A 198 4.21 0.87 -15.04
N LEU A 199 4.10 1.11 -13.73
CA LEU A 199 5.25 1.46 -12.88
C LEU A 199 6.23 0.30 -12.73
N TYR A 200 5.73 -0.93 -12.59
CA TYR A 200 6.57 -2.12 -12.55
C TYR A 200 7.34 -2.31 -13.86
N ALA A 201 6.69 -2.13 -15.01
CA ALA A 201 7.37 -2.18 -16.31
C ALA A 201 8.46 -1.10 -16.43
N GLN A 202 8.20 0.12 -15.96
CA GLN A 202 9.20 1.19 -15.93
C GLN A 202 10.38 0.88 -14.99
N PHE A 203 10.10 0.24 -13.85
CA PHE A 203 11.13 -0.23 -12.92
C PHE A 203 12.01 -1.29 -13.57
N VAL A 204 11.42 -2.35 -14.14
CA VAL A 204 12.16 -3.40 -14.85
C VAL A 204 13.01 -2.82 -15.98
N HIS A 205 12.45 -1.92 -16.79
CA HIS A 205 13.22 -1.25 -17.83
C HIS A 205 14.39 -0.41 -17.28
N SER A 206 14.24 0.16 -16.09
CA SER A 206 15.33 0.89 -15.44
C SER A 206 16.44 -0.06 -14.96
N LEU A 207 16.14 -1.33 -14.66
CA LEU A 207 17.13 -2.36 -14.34
C LEU A 207 17.96 -2.76 -15.57
N ASP A 208 17.37 -2.76 -16.76
CA ASP A 208 18.09 -3.10 -18.01
C ASP A 208 19.11 -2.03 -18.42
N ILE A 209 18.91 -0.79 -18.00
CA ILE A 209 19.73 0.37 -18.40
C ILE A 209 20.92 0.59 -17.45
N VAL A 210 20.81 0.16 -16.19
CA VAL A 210 21.82 0.38 -15.12
C VAL A 210 22.93 -0.67 -15.17
#